data_AF-J9W908-F1
#
_entry.id   AF-J9W908-F1
#
_cell.length_a   1.000
_cell.length_b   1.000
_cell.length_c   1.000
_cell.angle_alpha   90.00
_cell.angle_beta   90.00
_cell.angle_gamma   90.00
#
_symmetry.space_group_name_H-M   'P 1'
#
loop_
_entity.id
_entity.type
_entity.pdbx_description
1 polymer ?
#
loop_
_entity_poly.entity_id
_entity_poly.type
_entity_poly.pdbx_seq_one_letter_code
_entity_poly.pdbx_strand_id
1 'polypeptide(L)'
;MFTSHSAANYDLHLSNGRWVATVNPPDAVHCKDGTPAQATVTISVDPATLTGTSTTSSATGVCGDPPMTYGPDRFTLTKVS
;
A
#
# COMPACT_ATOMS: atom_id res chain seq x y z
N MET A 1 10.67 6.93 -10.67
CA MET A 1 10.87 6.41 -9.30
C MET A 1 9.77 7.02 -8.46
N PHE A 2 8.71 6.26 -8.17
CA PHE A 2 7.60 6.73 -7.33
C PHE A 2 7.90 6.30 -5.91
N THR A 3 7.91 7.25 -4.98
CA THR A 3 8.15 7.00 -3.57
C THR A 3 6.80 7.05 -2.87
N SER A 4 6.25 5.90 -2.46
CA SER A 4 5.07 5.89 -1.59
C SER A 4 5.49 6.43 -0.22
N HIS A 5 5.10 7.67 0.08
CA HIS A 5 5.42 8.38 1.31
C HIS A 5 4.16 8.60 2.14
N SER A 6 3.62 7.54 2.74
CA SER A 6 2.89 7.73 3.99
C SER A 6 3.43 6.76 5.03
N ALA A 7 4.23 7.31 5.95
CA ALA A 7 4.50 6.67 7.23
C ALA A 7 3.19 6.70 8.02
N ALA A 8 2.29 5.78 7.69
CA ALA A 8 1.02 5.59 8.37
C ALA A 8 1.11 4.33 9.23
N ASN A 9 0.51 4.40 10.42
CA ASN A 9 0.28 3.21 11.23
C ASN A 9 -0.89 2.46 10.63
N TYR A 10 -0.70 1.18 10.33
CA TYR A 10 -1.72 0.31 9.78
C TYR A 10 -2.08 -0.77 10.79
N ASP A 11 -3.36 -0.91 11.08
CA ASP A 11 -3.86 -2.01 11.90
C ASP A 11 -4.04 -3.25 11.03
N LEU A 12 -3.03 -4.14 11.09
CA LEU A 12 -3.10 -5.42 10.40
C LEU A 12 -3.83 -6.43 11.28
N HIS A 13 -4.68 -7.26 10.67
CA HIS A 13 -5.33 -8.38 11.33
C HIS A 13 -4.83 -9.71 10.77
N LEU A 14 -4.76 -10.76 11.60
CA LEU A 14 -4.36 -12.09 11.15
C LEU A 14 -5.53 -12.75 10.40
N SER A 15 -5.30 -13.13 9.15
CA SER A 15 -6.25 -13.86 8.30
C SER A 15 -5.49 -14.89 7.47
N ASN A 16 -5.96 -16.14 7.47
CA ASN A 16 -5.36 -17.24 6.70
C ASN A 16 -3.83 -17.37 6.89
N GLY A 17 -3.36 -17.18 8.12
CA GLY A 17 -1.94 -17.30 8.47
C GLY A 17 -1.06 -16.10 8.08
N ARG A 18 -1.63 -15.00 7.58
CA ARG A 18 -0.90 -13.77 7.25
C ARG A 18 -1.51 -12.56 7.93
N TRP A 19 -0.69 -11.58 8.26
CA TRP A 19 -1.18 -10.28 8.71
C TRP A 19 -1.56 -9.46 7.50
N VAL A 20 -2.80 -9.02 7.43
CA VAL A 20 -3.35 -8.32 6.26
C VAL A 20 -4.00 -7.00 6.65
N ALA A 21 -3.93 -6.03 5.74
CA ALA A 21 -4.67 -4.79 5.83
C ALA A 21 -5.09 -4.32 4.45
N THR A 22 -6.25 -3.66 4.38
CA THR A 22 -6.68 -2.89 3.22
C THR A 22 -7.00 -1.48 3.70
N VAL A 23 -6.31 -0.50 3.14
CA VAL A 23 -6.39 0.90 3.56
C VAL A 23 -6.59 1.79 2.36
N ASN A 24 -7.13 3.00 2.57
CA ASN A 24 -7.42 3.93 1.49
C ASN A 24 -6.85 5.33 1.78
N PRO A 25 -5.50 5.49 1.85
CA PRO A 25 -4.86 6.76 2.19
C PRO A 25 -5.15 7.82 1.10
N PRO A 26 -5.34 9.09 1.48
CA PRO A 26 -5.63 10.17 0.54
C PRO A 26 -4.46 10.54 -0.39
N ASP A 27 -3.26 10.03 -0.12
CA ASP A 27 -1.98 10.36 -0.76
C ASP A 27 -1.24 9.12 -1.30
N ALA A 28 -1.95 8.00 -1.49
CA ALA A 28 -1.36 6.73 -1.90
C ALA A 28 -0.77 6.75 -3.32
N VAL A 29 -1.21 7.66 -4.19
CA VAL A 29 -0.67 7.87 -5.54
C VAL A 29 -0.31 9.34 -5.70
N HIS A 30 0.77 9.63 -6.43
CA HIS A 30 1.08 10.98 -6.87
C HIS A 30 0.88 11.06 -8.38
N CYS A 31 -0.04 11.92 -8.80
CA CYS A 31 -0.33 12.14 -10.22
C CYS A 31 0.86 12.80 -10.93
N LYS A 32 0.83 12.84 -12.27
CA LYS A 32 1.93 13.38 -13.07
C LYS A 32 2.23 14.86 -12.79
N ASP A 33 1.23 15.61 -12.37
CA ASP A 33 1.32 17.02 -11.93
C ASP A 33 1.84 17.17 -10.48
N GLY A 34 2.09 16.06 -9.79
CA GLY A 34 2.52 16.02 -8.40
C GLY A 34 1.39 16.03 -7.38
N THR A 35 0.12 16.15 -7.80
CA THR A 35 -1.03 16.16 -6.90
C THR A 35 -1.19 14.79 -6.23
N PRO A 36 -1.32 14.72 -4.89
CA PRO A 36 -1.61 13.47 -4.20
C PRO A 36 -3.05 13.04 -4.49
N ALA A 37 -3.26 11.74 -4.66
CA ALA A 37 -4.55 11.15 -4.93
C ALA A 37 -4.78 9.89 -4.10
N GLN A 38 -6.04 9.71 -3.73
CA GLN A 38 -6.50 8.58 -2.94
C GLN A 38 -6.45 7.28 -3.76
N ALA A 39 -5.96 6.21 -3.14
CA ALA A 39 -5.95 4.87 -3.73
C ALA A 39 -6.02 3.78 -2.64
N THR A 40 -6.47 2.60 -3.03
CA THR A 40 -6.53 1.45 -2.14
C THR A 40 -5.18 0.76 -2.06
N VAL A 41 -4.65 0.56 -0.86
CA VAL A 41 -3.42 -0.20 -0.61
C VAL A 41 -3.78 -1.49 0.12
N THR A 42 -3.36 -2.62 -0.43
CA THR A 42 -3.50 -3.93 0.21
C THR A 42 -2.13 -4.40 0.67
N ILE A 43 -2.04 -4.82 1.93
CA ILE A 43 -0.82 -5.25 2.59
C ILE A 43 -0.99 -6.70 3.03
N SER A 44 0.06 -7.51 2.85
CA SER A 44 0.12 -8.89 3.35
C SER A 44 1.51 -9.18 3.87
N VAL A 45 1.60 -9.68 5.10
CA VAL A 45 2.86 -9.97 5.80
C VAL A 45 2.84 -11.41 6.29
N ASP A 46 3.94 -12.12 6.05
CA ASP A 46 4.21 -13.41 6.67
C ASP A 46 4.74 -13.17 8.10
N PRO A 47 4.01 -13.62 9.15
CA PRO A 47 4.40 -13.38 10.53
C PRO A 47 5.67 -14.15 10.96
N ALA A 48 6.04 -15.23 10.27
CA ALA A 48 7.23 -16.03 10.62
C ALA A 48 8.51 -15.39 10.10
N THR A 49 8.46 -14.82 8.89
CA THR A 49 9.63 -14.23 8.24
C THR A 49 9.68 -12.71 8.33
N LEU A 50 8.58 -12.07 8.78
CA LEU A 50 8.38 -10.62 8.75
C LEU A 50 8.57 -10.00 7.36
N THR A 51 8.38 -10.79 6.30
CA THR A 51 8.40 -10.32 4.92
C THR A 51 6.99 -9.97 4.47
N GLY A 52 6.85 -8.86 3.75
CA GLY A 52 5.55 -8.37 3.30
C GLY A 52 5.53 -7.92 1.85
N THR A 53 4.31 -7.82 1.33
CA THR A 53 4.01 -7.23 0.03
C THR A 53 2.92 -6.17 0.16
N SER A 54 3.06 -5.09 -0.59
CA SER A 54 2.00 -4.09 -0.76
C SER A 54 1.63 -3.93 -2.23
N THR A 55 0.35 -3.82 -2.51
CA THR A 55 -0.19 -3.51 -3.84
C THR A 55 -1.08 -2.29 -3.71
N THR A 56 -0.89 -1.31 -4.59
CA THR A 56 -1.73 -0.10 -4.63
C THR A 56 -2.61 -0.13 -5.88
N SER A 57 -3.90 0.12 -5.74
CA SER A 57 -4.86 0.15 -6.85
C SER A 57 -5.64 1.45 -6.82
N SER A 58 -5.64 2.16 -7.95
CA SER A 58 -6.43 3.38 -8.16
C SER A 58 -7.73 3.06 -8.91
N ALA A 59 -8.79 3.81 -8.58
CA ALA A 59 -10.08 3.72 -9.28
C ALA A 59 -10.07 4.54 -10.58
N THR A 60 -11.09 4.34 -11.42
CA THR A 60 -11.29 5.14 -12.64
C THR A 60 -11.34 6.63 -12.33
N GLY A 61 -10.62 7.44 -13.11
CA GLY A 61 -10.62 8.89 -13.00
C GLY A 61 -9.63 9.44 -11.97
N VAL A 62 -8.99 8.59 -11.17
CA VAL A 62 -7.83 8.99 -10.38
C VAL A 62 -6.71 9.41 -11.33
N CYS A 63 -6.17 10.61 -11.13
CA CYS A 63 -5.21 11.24 -12.04
C CYS A 63 -5.68 11.42 -13.49
N GLY A 64 -6.99 11.30 -13.77
CA GLY A 64 -7.54 11.30 -15.12
C GLY A 64 -7.30 10.00 -15.90
N ASP A 65 -6.81 8.96 -15.23
CA ASP A 65 -6.41 7.69 -15.83
C ASP A 65 -7.49 6.60 -15.66
N PRO A 66 -7.46 5.53 -16.47
CA PRO A 66 -8.21 4.31 -16.17
C PRO A 66 -7.73 3.69 -14.84
N PRO A 67 -8.44 2.69 -14.28
CA PRO A 67 -7.96 1.97 -13.11
C PRO A 67 -6.55 1.43 -13.31
N MET A 68 -5.65 1.72 -12.37
CA MET A 68 -4.25 1.27 -12.40
C MET A 68 -3.94 0.42 -11.17
N THR A 69 -3.00 -0.50 -11.31
CA THR A 69 -2.45 -1.28 -10.19
C THR A 69 -0.93 -1.20 -10.21
N TYR A 70 -0.36 -0.92 -9.05
CA TYR A 70 1.06 -0.72 -8.79
C TYR A 70 1.55 -1.79 -7.80
N GLY A 71 2.73 -2.34 -8.04
CA GLY A 71 3.33 -3.40 -7.22
C GLY A 71 3.15 -4.82 -7.81
N PRO A 72 3.35 -5.88 -7.01
CA PRO A 72 3.58 -5.83 -5.56
C PRO A 72 5.00 -5.34 -5.22
N ASP A 73 5.07 -4.37 -4.30
CA ASP A 73 6.34 -3.96 -3.69
C ASP A 73 6.65 -4.84 -2.49
N ARG A 74 7.89 -5.30 -2.37
CA ARG A 74 8.33 -6.15 -1.25
C ARG A 74 9.00 -5.30 -0.17
N PHE A 75 8.72 -5.63 1.08
CA PHE A 75 9.34 -5.01 2.25
C PHE A 75 9.61 -6.04 3.35
N THR A 76 10.39 -5.63 4.35
CA THR A 76 10.61 -6.40 5.59
C THR A 76 10.26 -5.53 6.78
N LEU A 77 9.69 -6.13 7.83
CA LEU A 77 9.45 -5.45 9.09
C LEU A 77 10.60 -5.73 10.04
N THR A 78 11.04 -4.69 10.75
CA THR A 78 11.91 -4.82 11.90
C THR A 78 11.10 -4.49 13.14
N LYS A 79 11.16 -5.37 14.14
CA LYS A 79 10.54 -5.11 15.43
C LYS A 79 11.32 -4.00 16.13
N VAL A 80 10.67 -2.88 16.41
CA VAL A 80 11.19 -1.82 17.27
C VAL A 80 10.63 -2.03 18.69
N SER A 81 11.51 -1.95 19.69
CA SER A 81 11.20 -2.12 21.11
C SER A 81 11.52 -0.87 21.88
#